data_AF-D0LM11-F1
#
_entry.id   AF-D0LM11-F1
#
_cell.length_a   1.000
_cell.length_b   1.000
_cell.length_c   1.000
_cell.angle_alpha   90.00
_cell.angle_beta   90.00
_cell.angle_gamma   90.00
#
_symmetry.space_group_name_H-M   'P 1'
#
loop_
_entity.id
_entity.type
_entity.pdbx_description
1 polymer ?
#
loop_
_entity_poly.entity_id
_entity_poly.type
_entity_poly.pdbx_seq_one_letter_code
_entity_poly.pdbx_strand_id
1 'polypeptide(L)'
;MKLGSLSVIAFLWLTGCLVDSNPTRRFRTSWVCAVDECSRIEAVRQYDRAQLEYDELELMSSSDDSLFTDARLVVSNQVLAPDCLLVLGLQLFEHEIESAKYCSTPSGFELTVTIPDEDPETSSTWVVMAREL
;
A
#
# COMPACT_ATOMS: atom_id res chain seq x y z
N MET A 1 9.18 -73.29 3.13
CA MET A 1 9.86 -72.77 1.92
C MET A 1 8.91 -71.84 1.18
N LYS A 2 9.47 -70.77 0.60
CA LYS A 2 8.89 -69.68 -0.21
C LYS A 2 8.27 -68.49 0.54
N LEU A 3 9.15 -67.52 0.78
CA LEU A 3 8.87 -66.08 0.90
C LEU A 3 8.07 -65.59 -0.33
N GLY A 4 7.18 -64.62 -0.12
CA GLY A 4 6.53 -63.83 -1.16
C GLY A 4 6.41 -62.38 -0.72
N SER A 5 7.19 -61.54 -1.38
CA SER A 5 7.54 -60.13 -1.19
C SER A 5 6.50 -59.13 -0.62
N LEU A 6 7.04 -58.24 0.22
CA LEU A 6 6.56 -56.90 0.52
C LEU A 6 6.37 -56.07 -0.76
N SER A 7 5.32 -55.24 -0.79
CA SER A 7 5.35 -53.98 -1.55
C SER A 7 4.49 -52.95 -0.83
N VAL A 8 5.12 -52.16 0.03
CA VAL A 8 4.56 -50.98 0.68
C VAL A 8 4.62 -49.85 -0.35
N ILE A 9 3.48 -49.49 -0.94
CA ILE A 9 3.36 -48.31 -1.79
C ILE A 9 3.02 -47.14 -0.87
N ALA A 10 4.06 -46.42 -0.42
CA ALA A 10 3.94 -45.14 0.25
C ALA A 10 3.53 -44.08 -0.78
N PHE A 11 2.24 -43.80 -0.87
CA PHE A 11 1.67 -42.72 -1.67
C PHE A 11 1.83 -41.40 -0.90
N LEU A 12 3.05 -40.86 -0.85
CA LEU A 12 3.32 -39.47 -0.46
C LEU A 12 2.91 -38.58 -1.63
N TRP A 13 1.63 -38.21 -1.68
CA TRP A 13 1.21 -37.06 -2.48
C TRP A 13 1.76 -35.83 -1.79
N LEU A 14 2.89 -35.37 -2.33
CA LEU A 14 3.30 -33.97 -2.29
C LEU A 14 2.13 -33.14 -2.85
N THR A 15 1.17 -32.80 -2.00
CA THR A 15 0.29 -31.67 -2.22
C THR A 15 1.20 -30.46 -2.20
N GLY A 16 1.69 -30.09 -3.39
CA GLY A 16 2.53 -28.93 -3.59
C GLY A 16 1.87 -27.74 -2.91
N CYS A 17 2.64 -27.07 -2.05
CA CYS A 17 2.27 -25.76 -1.56
C CYS A 17 2.08 -24.87 -2.80
N LEU A 18 0.83 -24.61 -3.16
CA LEU A 18 0.49 -23.46 -3.98
C LEU A 18 0.76 -22.24 -3.10
N VAL A 19 2.03 -21.86 -2.98
CA VAL A 19 2.41 -20.57 -2.41
C VAL A 19 2.06 -19.56 -3.49
N ASP A 20 0.82 -19.08 -3.42
CA ASP A 20 0.37 -17.88 -4.13
C ASP A 20 1.14 -16.71 -3.50
N SER A 21 2.40 -16.56 -3.89
CA SER A 21 3.24 -15.45 -3.45
C SER A 21 3.01 -14.35 -4.46
N ASN A 22 1.96 -13.56 -4.24
CA ASN A 22 1.82 -12.32 -4.99
C ASN A 22 3.06 -11.45 -4.73
N PRO A 23 3.68 -10.90 -5.78
CA PRO A 23 4.91 -10.15 -5.62
C PRO A 23 4.61 -8.85 -4.88
N THR A 24 5.18 -8.71 -3.69
CA THR A 24 5.27 -7.44 -2.98
C THR A 24 5.96 -6.40 -3.87
N ARG A 25 5.27 -5.32 -4.22
CA ARG A 25 5.84 -4.21 -5.00
C ARG A 25 6.31 -3.11 -4.07
N ARG A 26 7.48 -2.55 -4.34
CA ARG A 26 8.09 -1.50 -3.52
C ARG A 26 8.30 -0.25 -4.34
N PHE A 27 8.08 0.89 -3.71
CA PHE A 27 8.12 2.18 -4.36
C PHE A 27 8.90 3.18 -3.51
N ARG A 28 9.55 4.12 -4.19
CA ARG A 28 9.95 5.39 -3.59
C ARG A 28 8.82 6.39 -3.76
N THR A 29 8.48 7.10 -2.70
CA THR A 29 7.44 8.13 -2.73
C THR A 29 8.05 9.52 -2.81
N SER A 30 7.28 10.45 -3.35
CA SER A 30 7.55 11.88 -3.33
C SER A 30 6.23 12.62 -3.13
N TRP A 31 6.26 13.71 -2.37
CA TRP A 31 5.06 14.42 -1.93
C TRP A 31 5.00 15.80 -2.58
N VAL A 32 3.88 16.09 -3.22
CA VAL A 32 3.62 17.36 -3.91
C VAL A 32 2.39 18.00 -3.28
N CYS A 33 2.51 19.28 -2.90
CA CYS A 33 1.39 20.08 -2.44
C CYS A 33 0.48 20.41 -3.63
N ALA A 34 -0.82 20.13 -3.52
CA ALA A 34 -1.80 20.32 -4.59
C ALA A 34 -2.60 21.63 -4.47
N VAL A 35 -2.33 22.42 -3.44
CA VAL A 35 -2.96 23.71 -3.13
C VAL A 35 -1.88 24.80 -3.00
N ASP A 36 -2.29 26.05 -2.77
CA ASP A 36 -1.36 27.19 -2.73
C ASP A 36 -0.34 27.10 -1.59
N GLU A 37 -0.74 26.57 -0.44
CA GLU A 37 0.10 26.38 0.73
C GLU A 37 -0.26 25.08 1.44
N CYS A 38 0.75 24.31 1.85
CA CYS A 38 0.54 23.11 2.65
C CYS A 38 1.32 23.17 3.96
N SER A 39 0.70 22.73 5.05
CA SER A 39 1.36 22.53 6.35
C SER A 39 2.09 21.19 6.42
N ARG A 40 2.87 20.93 7.48
CA ARG A 40 3.49 19.59 7.74
C ARG A 40 4.42 19.06 6.63
N ILE A 41 4.98 19.91 5.78
CA ILE A 41 5.85 19.53 4.64
C ILE A 41 6.99 18.59 5.06
N GLU A 42 7.67 18.90 6.15
CA GLU A 42 8.79 18.08 6.65
C GLU A 42 8.31 16.73 7.16
N ALA A 43 7.14 16.67 7.79
CA ALA A 43 6.58 15.46 8.36
C ALA A 43 6.11 14.49 7.28
N VAL A 44 5.37 14.96 6.26
CA VAL A 44 4.92 14.07 5.16
C VAL A 44 6.07 13.52 4.34
N ARG A 45 7.15 14.30 4.17
CA ARG A 45 8.35 13.86 3.42
C ARG A 45 9.12 12.74 4.09
N GLN A 46 8.90 12.47 5.38
CA GLN A 46 9.53 11.34 6.06
C GLN A 46 8.96 10.00 5.58
N TYR A 47 7.73 9.95 5.07
CA TYR A 47 7.16 8.79 4.41
C TYR A 47 7.69 8.71 2.97
N ASP A 48 8.92 8.23 2.80
CA ASP A 48 9.67 8.20 1.54
C ASP A 48 9.66 6.83 0.82
N ARG A 49 8.97 5.84 1.40
CA ARG A 49 8.73 4.52 0.81
C ARG A 49 7.26 4.16 0.85
N ALA A 50 6.86 3.36 -0.14
CA ALA A 50 5.58 2.65 -0.11
C ALA A 50 5.77 1.18 -0.50
N GLN A 51 4.87 0.34 -0.04
CA GLN A 51 4.78 -1.06 -0.39
C GLN A 51 3.33 -1.41 -0.72
N LEU A 52 3.15 -2.28 -1.72
CA LEU A 52 1.84 -2.80 -2.08
C LEU A 52 1.89 -4.32 -2.10
N GLU A 53 1.11 -4.93 -1.22
CA GLU A 53 0.93 -6.38 -1.13
C GLU A 53 -0.57 -6.69 -1.23
N TYR A 54 -0.98 -7.43 -2.26
CA TYR A 54 -2.40 -7.61 -2.60
C TYR A 54 -3.15 -6.27 -2.75
N ASP A 55 -4.09 -6.01 -1.85
CA ASP A 55 -4.89 -4.80 -1.71
C ASP A 55 -4.42 -3.90 -0.56
N GLU A 56 -3.31 -4.23 0.08
CA GLU A 56 -2.77 -3.48 1.23
C GLU A 56 -1.66 -2.53 0.79
N LEU A 57 -1.90 -1.25 0.99
CA LEU A 57 -0.96 -0.17 0.75
C LEU A 57 -0.31 0.23 2.06
N GLU A 58 1.00 0.11 2.13
CA GLU A 58 1.80 0.58 3.27
C GLU A 58 2.60 1.82 2.86
N LEU A 59 2.62 2.85 3.70
CA LEU A 59 3.52 4.00 3.62
C LEU A 59 4.47 3.96 4.82
N MET A 60 5.75 4.14 4.57
CA MET A 60 6.78 4.00 5.60
C MET A 60 7.95 4.95 5.40
N SER A 61 8.69 5.21 6.47
CA SER A 61 9.94 5.96 6.41
C SER A 61 11.14 5.07 6.22
N SER A 62 12.15 5.59 5.52
CA SER A 62 13.43 4.92 5.38
C SER A 62 14.38 5.09 6.55
N SER A 63 14.14 6.12 7.38
CA SER A 63 15.00 6.54 8.48
C SER A 63 14.40 6.33 9.86
N ASP A 64 13.08 6.16 9.95
CA ASP A 64 12.36 6.00 11.20
C ASP A 64 11.31 4.88 11.12
N ASP A 65 11.61 3.73 11.71
CA ASP A 65 10.72 2.56 11.69
C ASP A 65 9.40 2.79 12.46
N SER A 66 9.28 3.84 13.26
CA SER A 66 8.03 4.20 13.94
C SER A 66 7.03 4.89 13.01
N LEU A 67 7.49 5.43 11.88
CA LEU A 67 6.65 6.06 10.87
C LEU A 67 6.18 5.00 9.87
N PHE A 68 5.03 4.41 10.19
CA PHE A 68 4.35 3.40 9.38
C PHE A 68 2.84 3.64 9.40
N THR A 69 2.20 3.46 8.25
CA THR A 69 0.74 3.31 8.16
C THR A 69 0.40 2.35 7.04
N ASP A 70 -0.66 1.59 7.23
CA ASP A 70 -1.29 0.74 6.23
C ASP A 70 -2.68 1.26 5.85
N ALA A 71 -3.20 0.75 4.74
CA ALA A 71 -4.53 1.04 4.25
C ALA A 71 -4.97 -0.03 3.24
N ARG A 72 -6.29 -0.14 2.98
CA ARG A 72 -6.84 -1.09 2.01
C ARG A 72 -7.33 -0.39 0.74
N LEU A 73 -6.91 -0.89 -0.41
CA LEU A 73 -7.38 -0.47 -1.72
C LEU A 73 -8.70 -1.17 -2.04
N VAL A 74 -9.74 -0.40 -2.33
CA VAL A 74 -11.07 -0.94 -2.65
C VAL A 74 -11.61 -0.35 -3.94
N VAL A 75 -12.26 -1.21 -4.72
CA VAL A 75 -13.03 -0.77 -5.89
C VAL A 75 -14.25 -0.01 -5.41
N SER A 76 -14.49 1.17 -5.98
CA SER A 76 -15.61 2.04 -5.61
C SER A 76 -16.25 2.67 -6.83
N ASN A 77 -17.58 2.81 -6.80
CA ASN A 77 -18.34 3.56 -7.79
C ASN A 77 -18.16 5.09 -7.66
N GLN A 78 -17.56 5.57 -6.57
CA GLN A 78 -17.25 6.99 -6.38
C GLN A 78 -16.04 7.43 -7.19
N VAL A 79 -15.16 6.48 -7.54
CA VAL A 79 -13.96 6.72 -8.33
C VAL A 79 -14.22 6.18 -9.75
N LEU A 80 -14.65 7.07 -10.64
CA LEU A 80 -15.11 6.69 -11.99
C LEU A 80 -13.99 6.42 -13.01
N ALA A 81 -12.72 6.52 -12.59
CA ALA A 81 -11.58 6.31 -13.48
C ALA A 81 -11.14 4.82 -13.47
N PRO A 82 -10.88 4.21 -14.64
CA PRO A 82 -10.70 2.76 -14.79
C PRO A 82 -9.50 2.18 -14.04
N ASP A 83 -8.54 3.03 -13.64
CA ASP A 83 -7.29 2.60 -12.98
C ASP A 83 -7.15 3.16 -11.57
N CYS A 84 -8.24 3.65 -10.98
CA CYS A 84 -8.24 4.27 -9.67
C CYS A 84 -9.12 3.53 -8.65
N LEU A 85 -8.68 3.52 -7.40
CA LEU A 85 -9.29 2.85 -6.26
C LEU A 85 -9.45 3.85 -5.11
N LEU A 86 -10.40 3.59 -4.21
CA LEU A 86 -10.41 4.25 -2.92
C LEU A 86 -9.40 3.59 -1.99
N VAL A 87 -8.86 4.36 -1.08
CA VAL A 87 -7.98 3.89 -0.01
C VAL A 87 -8.71 4.10 1.31
N LEU A 88 -8.95 3.01 2.05
CA LEU A 88 -9.68 3.03 3.32
C LEU A 88 -8.76 2.68 4.49
N GLY A 89 -9.02 3.30 5.65
CA GLY A 89 -8.28 3.06 6.88
C GLY A 89 -6.88 3.68 6.93
N LEU A 90 -6.52 4.50 5.93
CA LEU A 90 -5.24 5.22 5.93
C LEU A 90 -5.20 6.19 7.10
N GLN A 91 -4.16 6.09 7.93
CA GLN A 91 -3.97 6.98 9.07
C GLN A 91 -2.69 7.80 8.90
N LEU A 92 -2.79 9.13 9.01
CA LEU A 92 -1.64 10.02 9.00
C LEU A 92 -1.80 11.04 10.12
N PHE A 93 -0.73 11.21 10.91
CA PHE A 93 -0.68 12.18 12.01
C PHE A 93 -1.87 12.08 12.99
N GLU A 94 -2.21 10.85 13.41
CA GLU A 94 -3.33 10.58 14.32
C GLU A 94 -4.74 10.86 13.75
N HIS A 95 -4.83 11.06 12.43
CA HIS A 95 -6.08 11.26 11.72
C HIS A 95 -6.34 10.17 10.68
N GLU A 96 -7.58 9.66 10.65
CA GLU A 96 -8.05 8.84 9.53
C GLU A 96 -8.31 9.72 8.31
N ILE A 97 -7.81 9.29 7.15
CA ILE A 97 -7.90 10.02 5.90
C ILE A 97 -9.10 9.51 5.10
N GLU A 98 -10.21 10.26 5.16
CA GLU A 98 -11.49 9.83 4.57
C GLU A 98 -11.52 9.86 3.02
N SER A 99 -10.69 10.70 2.39
CA SER A 99 -10.78 11.01 0.95
C SER A 99 -9.53 10.62 0.17
N ALA A 100 -8.97 9.45 0.46
CA ALA A 100 -7.76 8.98 -0.19
C ALA A 100 -8.07 8.23 -1.51
N LYS A 101 -7.47 8.70 -2.61
CA LYS A 101 -7.66 8.15 -3.96
C LYS A 101 -6.33 7.65 -4.53
N TYR A 102 -6.25 6.35 -4.80
CA TYR A 102 -5.13 5.70 -5.46
C TYR A 102 -5.40 5.60 -6.96
N CYS A 103 -4.42 5.90 -7.81
CA CYS A 103 -4.51 5.72 -9.26
C CYS A 103 -3.22 5.06 -9.77
N SER A 104 -3.35 3.95 -10.47
CA SER A 104 -2.20 3.27 -11.07
C SER A 104 -1.61 4.12 -12.20
N THR A 105 -0.28 4.07 -12.32
CA THR A 105 0.46 4.67 -13.44
C THR A 105 1.38 3.62 -14.07
N PRO A 106 1.92 3.84 -15.28
CA PRO A 106 2.82 2.87 -15.91
C PRO A 106 4.09 2.54 -15.13
N SER A 107 4.50 3.38 -14.17
CA SER A 107 5.74 3.22 -13.40
C SER A 107 5.54 3.31 -11.89
N GLY A 108 4.31 3.08 -11.41
CA GLY A 108 3.95 3.11 -10.00
C GLY A 108 2.52 3.60 -9.79
N PHE A 109 2.30 4.56 -8.91
CA PHE A 109 0.97 5.09 -8.64
C PHE A 109 1.00 6.56 -8.20
N GLU A 110 -0.17 7.19 -8.27
CA GLU A 110 -0.45 8.47 -7.62
C GLU A 110 -1.49 8.25 -6.53
N LEU A 111 -1.24 8.77 -5.34
CA LEU A 111 -2.17 8.77 -4.22
C LEU A 111 -2.49 10.22 -3.87
N THR A 112 -3.76 10.61 -3.99
CA THR A 112 -4.23 11.91 -3.51
C THR A 112 -4.79 11.74 -2.11
N VAL A 113 -4.33 12.54 -1.15
CA VAL A 113 -4.83 12.58 0.23
C VAL A 113 -5.11 14.01 0.66
N THR A 114 -6.09 14.19 1.53
CA THR A 114 -6.31 15.47 2.22
C THR A 114 -6.04 15.24 3.70
N ILE A 115 -5.06 15.97 4.23
CA ILE A 115 -4.52 15.79 5.57
C ILE A 115 -4.89 17.02 6.40
N PRO A 116 -5.43 16.86 7.63
CA PRO A 116 -5.62 17.96 8.55
C PRO A 116 -4.30 18.68 8.84
N ASP A 117 -4.34 20.00 8.83
CA ASP A 117 -3.16 20.83 9.12
C ASP A 117 -2.86 20.85 10.64
N GLU A 118 -1.90 21.67 11.08
CA GLU A 118 -1.69 21.90 12.52
C GLU A 118 -2.84 22.69 13.15
N ASP A 119 -3.46 23.57 12.38
CA ASP A 119 -4.74 24.19 12.72
C ASP A 119 -5.88 23.22 12.36
N PRO A 120 -6.67 22.75 13.35
CA PRO A 120 -7.69 21.71 13.15
C PRO A 120 -8.85 22.15 12.24
N GLU A 121 -9.02 23.44 11.96
CA GLU A 121 -10.06 23.93 11.03
C GLU A 121 -9.60 23.91 9.56
N THR A 122 -8.35 23.53 9.29
CA THR A 122 -7.75 23.57 7.96
C THR A 122 -7.19 22.22 7.52
N SER A 123 -7.08 22.04 6.21
CA SER A 123 -6.54 20.83 5.61
C SER A 123 -5.82 21.12 4.32
N SER A 124 -4.74 20.39 4.08
CA SER A 124 -3.94 20.47 2.86
C SER A 124 -4.13 19.22 2.00
N THR A 125 -4.30 19.40 0.69
CA THR A 125 -4.31 18.30 -0.26
C THR A 125 -2.91 18.02 -0.81
N TRP A 126 -2.55 16.74 -0.78
CA TRP A 126 -1.26 16.23 -1.20
C TRP A 126 -1.41 15.19 -2.30
N VAL A 127 -0.49 15.22 -3.25
CA VAL A 127 -0.31 14.16 -4.25
C VAL A 127 0.99 13.44 -3.93
N VAL A 128 0.87 12.17 -3.55
CA VAL A 128 1.99 11.25 -3.40
C VAL A 128 2.25 10.60 -4.75
N MET A 129 3.42 10.81 -5.30
CA MET A 129 3.87 10.14 -6.52
C MET A 129 4.81 9.01 -6.12
N ALA A 130 4.39 7.78 -6.37
CA ALA A 130 5.16 6.57 -6.07
C ALA A 130 5.76 5.99 -7.34
N ARG A 131 7.05 5.67 -7.32
CA ARG A 131 7.80 5.09 -8.44
C ARG A 131 8.42 3.76 -8.01
N GLU A 132 8.26 2.72 -8.83
CA GLU A 132 8.84 1.40 -8.56
C GLU A 132 10.37 1.47 -8.38
N LEU A 133 10.89 0.67 -7.45
CA LEU A 133 12.32 0.56 -7.11
C LEU A 133 13.05 -0.53 -7.89
#